data_AF-A0A8J6CEX0-F1
#
_entry.id   AF-A0A8J6CEX0-F1
#
_cell.length_a   1.000
_cell.length_b   1.000
_cell.length_c   1.000
_cell.angle_alpha   90.00
_cell.angle_beta   90.00
_cell.angle_gamma   90.00
#
_symmetry.space_group_name_H-M   'P 1'
#
loop_
_entity.id
_entity.type
_entity.pdbx_description
1 polymer ?
#
loop_
_entity_poly.entity_id
_entity_poly.type
_entity_poly.pdbx_seq_one_letter_code
_entity_poly.pdbx_strand_id
1 'polypeptide(L)'
;MPTGGQVDEAEDPGCTAVGECAPCTVSQKDEWFCLPTGFSQQLTCAGAHLGNTTKTVSCNSSGDSVGGFIGFELLMLVVFGVSFVMTNRRKSRLTSIQHHRISQYLNT
;
A
#
# COMPACT_ATOMS: atom_id res chain seq x y z
N MET A 1 -4.59 -3.20 17.13
CA MET A 1 -4.49 -4.64 16.81
C MET A 1 -3.28 -4.79 15.89
N PRO A 2 -2.13 -5.33 16.33
CA PRO A 2 -1.04 -5.63 15.41
C PRO A 2 -1.21 -7.08 14.92
N THR A 3 -1.48 -7.24 13.63
CA THR A 3 -1.46 -8.54 12.95
C THR A 3 -0.01 -8.87 12.60
N GLY A 4 0.44 -10.04 13.09
CA GLY A 4 1.79 -10.54 12.93
C GLY A 4 2.16 -10.78 11.47
N GLY A 5 3.37 -10.34 11.12
CA GLY A 5 4.07 -10.79 9.92
C GLY A 5 4.66 -12.17 10.19
N GLN A 6 4.24 -13.12 9.36
CA GLN A 6 4.67 -14.52 9.38
C GLN A 6 6.12 -14.58 8.91
N VAL A 7 7.03 -14.85 9.86
CA VAL A 7 8.44 -15.14 9.61
C VAL A 7 8.51 -16.65 9.44
N ASP A 8 8.56 -17.14 8.20
CA ASP A 8 8.82 -18.55 7.96
C ASP A 8 10.26 -18.87 8.43
N GLU A 9 10.29 -19.60 9.54
CA GLU A 9 11.32 -20.57 9.93
C GLU A 9 12.69 -20.04 10.40
N ALA A 10 12.68 -19.36 11.55
CA ALA A 10 13.55 -19.67 12.69
C ALA A 10 13.02 -18.92 13.94
N GLU A 11 12.08 -19.54 14.65
CA GLU A 11 11.67 -19.11 15.99
C GLU A 11 12.86 -19.21 16.97
N ASP A 12 13.67 -18.15 17.03
CA ASP A 12 14.59 -17.90 18.13
C ASP A 12 13.84 -16.93 19.08
N PRO A 13 13.29 -17.42 20.23
CA PRO A 13 12.27 -16.73 21.05
C PRO A 13 12.73 -15.45 21.78
N GLY A 14 13.78 -14.79 21.29
CA GLY A 14 14.31 -13.53 21.82
C GLY A 14 14.70 -12.50 20.76
N CYS A 15 14.30 -12.68 19.50
CA CYS A 15 14.68 -11.84 18.37
C CYS A 15 13.53 -10.96 17.86
N THR A 16 13.79 -9.66 17.70
CA THR A 16 12.83 -8.69 17.16
C THR A 16 13.33 -8.17 15.82
N ALA A 17 12.47 -8.13 14.80
CA ALA A 17 12.81 -7.54 13.51
C ALA A 17 13.12 -6.04 13.64
N VAL A 18 14.20 -5.61 13.00
CA VAL A 18 14.62 -4.20 12.94
C VAL A 18 14.49 -3.73 11.50
N GLY A 19 13.48 -2.89 11.26
CA GLY A 19 13.16 -2.35 9.94
C GLY A 19 12.34 -3.29 9.07
N GLU A 20 12.06 -2.84 7.85
CA GLU A 20 11.24 -3.54 6.87
C GLU A 20 12.07 -4.52 6.03
N CYS A 21 11.40 -5.49 5.42
CA CYS A 21 12.01 -6.45 4.51
C CYS A 21 12.54 -5.73 3.25
N ALA A 22 13.86 -5.71 3.07
CA ALA A 22 14.52 -4.95 2.01
C ALA A 22 15.17 -5.86 0.96
N PRO A 23 15.26 -5.44 -0.32
CA PRO A 23 15.96 -6.20 -1.33
C PRO A 23 17.45 -6.31 -0.98
N CYS A 24 18.05 -7.46 -1.25
CA CYS A 24 19.48 -7.64 -0.98
C CYS A 24 20.33 -6.69 -1.83
N THR A 25 21.45 -6.26 -1.25
CA THR A 25 22.47 -5.51 -1.99
C THR A 25 23.24 -6.43 -2.94
N VAL A 26 23.93 -5.85 -3.94
CA VAL A 26 24.74 -6.61 -4.91
C VAL A 26 25.79 -7.48 -4.22
N SER A 27 26.34 -7.01 -3.09
CA SER A 27 27.33 -7.72 -2.29
C SER A 27 26.76 -8.90 -1.49
N GLN A 28 25.45 -8.93 -1.24
CA GLN A 28 24.76 -9.95 -0.45
C GLN A 28 24.00 -10.95 -1.32
N LYS A 29 24.07 -10.82 -2.65
CA LYS A 29 23.31 -11.64 -3.59
C LYS A 29 23.65 -13.13 -3.47
N ASP A 30 24.90 -13.44 -3.15
CA ASP A 30 25.39 -14.81 -3.03
C ASP A 30 25.27 -15.37 -1.60
N GLU A 31 24.70 -14.59 -0.67
CA GLU A 31 24.49 -15.01 0.71
C GLU A 31 23.29 -15.95 0.85
N TRP A 32 23.39 -16.89 1.78
CA TRP A 32 22.36 -17.92 2.03
C TRP A 32 20.99 -17.34 2.40
N PHE A 33 20.95 -16.20 3.09
CA PHE A 33 19.72 -15.51 3.46
C PHE A 33 19.10 -14.73 2.30
N CYS A 34 19.83 -14.55 1.20
CA CYS A 34 19.36 -13.81 0.03
C CYS A 34 18.90 -14.73 -1.12
N LEU A 35 19.55 -15.88 -1.27
CA LEU A 35 19.27 -16.88 -2.30
C LEU A 35 17.78 -17.29 -2.47
N PRO A 36 16.99 -17.50 -1.39
CA PRO A 36 15.63 -18.05 -1.56
C PRO A 36 14.60 -17.01 -2.03
N THR A 37 14.68 -15.76 -1.55
CA THR A 37 13.64 -14.74 -1.82
C THR A 37 14.19 -13.50 -2.52
N GLY A 38 15.50 -13.25 -2.49
CA GLY A 38 16.11 -11.99 -2.92
C GLY A 38 15.90 -10.82 -1.95
N PHE A 39 15.34 -11.08 -0.77
CA PHE A 39 15.08 -10.09 0.26
C PHE A 39 15.66 -10.52 1.61
N SER A 40 16.12 -9.54 2.37
CA SER A 40 16.75 -9.75 3.68
C SER A 40 16.19 -8.78 4.72
N GLN A 41 16.14 -9.24 5.96
CA GLN A 41 15.74 -8.44 7.12
C GLN A 41 16.71 -8.67 8.28
N GLN A 42 17.05 -7.60 8.99
CA GLN A 42 17.84 -7.69 10.22
C GLN A 42 16.93 -7.94 11.41
N LEU A 43 17.32 -8.88 12.27
CA LEU A 43 16.75 -9.10 13.58
C LEU A 43 17.77 -8.72 14.65
N THR A 44 17.28 -8.11 15.72
CA THR A 44 18.03 -7.90 16.95
C THR A 44 17.55 -8.88 18.00
N CYS A 45 18.45 -9.75 18.42
CA CYS A 45 18.24 -10.74 19.46
C CYS A 45 18.78 -10.24 20.79
N ALA A 46 17.96 -10.29 21.83
CA ALA A 46 18.40 -10.06 23.19
C ALA A 46 19.23 -11.28 23.65
N GLY A 47 20.55 -11.14 23.66
CA GLY A 47 21.45 -12.19 24.14
C GLY A 47 21.37 -12.36 25.66
N ALA A 48 21.34 -13.61 26.13
CA ALA A 48 21.30 -13.94 27.57
C ALA A 48 22.53 -13.44 28.37
N HIS A 49 23.63 -13.11 27.69
CA HIS A 49 24.83 -12.56 28.32
C HIS A 49 25.37 -11.35 27.52
N LEU A 50 24.96 -10.15 27.94
CA LEU A 50 25.66 -8.87 27.70
C LEU A 50 25.82 -8.35 26.25
N GLY A 51 24.94 -8.68 25.31
CA GLY A 51 24.99 -8.03 24.00
C GLY A 51 23.77 -8.28 23.13
N ASN A 52 23.21 -7.20 22.56
CA ASN A 52 22.25 -7.32 21.47
C ASN A 52 22.98 -7.92 20.26
N THR A 53 22.56 -9.09 19.81
CA THR A 53 23.15 -9.75 18.63
C THR A 53 22.27 -9.46 17.43
N THR A 54 22.85 -8.91 16.36
CA THR A 54 22.13 -8.71 15.10
C THR A 54 22.31 -9.93 14.19
N LYS A 55 21.22 -10.54 13.76
CA LYS A 55 21.18 -11.63 12.77
C LYS A 55 20.45 -11.17 11.52
N THR A 56 20.90 -11.60 10.34
CA THR A 56 20.21 -11.32 9.07
C THR A 56 19.54 -12.59 8.58
N VAL A 57 18.26 -12.51 8.20
CA VAL A 57 17.49 -13.65 7.68
C VAL A 57 16.81 -13.31 6.36
N SER A 58 16.39 -14.33 5.63
CA SER A 58 15.52 -14.19 4.46
C SER A 58 14.12 -13.77 4.90
N CYS A 59 13.54 -12.80 4.19
CA CYS A 59 12.15 -12.40 4.40
C CYS A 59 11.40 -12.44 3.07
N ASN A 60 10.08 -12.56 3.12
CA ASN A 60 9.24 -12.47 1.93
C ASN A 60 8.66 -11.04 1.84
N SER A 61 8.73 -10.41 0.66
CA SER A 61 8.24 -9.04 0.43
C SER A 61 6.70 -9.00 0.31
N SER A 62 6.00 -9.71 1.19
CA SER A 62 4.54 -9.81 1.18
C SER A 62 3.86 -8.71 1.99
N GLY A 63 4.59 -7.71 2.49
CA GLY A 63 4.05 -6.65 3.34
C GLY A 63 4.36 -5.25 2.83
N ASP A 64 3.30 -4.46 2.66
CA ASP A 64 3.25 -2.99 2.78
C ASP A 64 3.48 -2.08 1.57
N SER A 65 3.99 -2.55 0.43
CA SER A 65 4.03 -1.67 -0.77
C SER A 65 2.71 -1.58 -1.53
N VAL A 66 1.77 -2.50 -1.30
CA VAL A 66 0.50 -2.60 -2.07
C VAL A 66 -0.58 -1.64 -1.53
N GLY A 67 -0.48 -1.22 -0.26
CA GLY A 67 -1.46 -0.32 0.37
C GLY A 67 -1.45 1.11 -0.17
N GLY A 68 -0.28 1.62 -0.55
CA GLY A 68 -0.13 2.98 -1.07
C GLY A 68 -0.77 3.19 -2.45
N PHE A 69 -0.62 2.21 -3.34
CA PHE A 69 -1.19 2.28 -4.69
C PHE A 69 -2.71 2.15 -4.70
N ILE A 70 -3.29 1.29 -3.85
CA ILE A 70 -4.75 1.14 -3.71
C ILE A 70 -5.37 2.42 -3.12
N GLY A 71 -4.69 3.06 -2.16
CA GLY A 71 -5.15 4.34 -1.61
C GLY A 71 -5.23 5.44 -2.68
N PHE A 72 -4.24 5.51 -3.56
CA PHE A 72 -4.22 6.48 -4.66
C PHE A 72 -5.31 6.22 -5.71
N GLU A 73 -5.53 4.95 -6.11
CA GLU A 73 -6.62 4.61 -7.03
C GLU A 73 -8.00 4.96 -6.47
N LEU A 74 -8.26 4.63 -5.20
CA LEU A 74 -9.52 4.96 -4.56
C LEU A 74 -9.75 6.47 -4.47
N LEU A 75 -8.70 7.24 -4.14
CA LEU A 75 -8.79 8.69 -4.09
C LEU A 75 -9.12 9.28 -5.48
N MET A 76 -8.48 8.79 -6.53
CA MET A 76 -8.75 9.22 -7.90
C MET A 76 -10.19 8.90 -8.34
N LEU A 77 -10.71 7.72 -8.02
CA LEU A 77 -12.10 7.36 -8.30
C LEU A 77 -13.11 8.29 -7.59
N VAL A 78 -12.83 8.67 -6.35
CA VAL A 78 -13.67 9.61 -5.60
C VAL A 78 -13.66 10.99 -6.25
N VAL A 79 -12.48 11.51 -6.63
CA VAL A 79 -12.34 12.81 -7.30
C VAL A 79 -13.07 12.82 -8.64
N PHE A 80 -12.95 11.75 -9.43
CA PHE A 80 -13.69 11.59 -10.68
C PHE A 80 -15.20 11.53 -10.46
N GLY A 81 -15.65 10.78 -9.46
CA GLY A 81 -17.08 10.67 -9.12
C GLY A 81 -17.69 12.03 -8.75
N VAL A 82 -17.03 12.81 -7.90
CA VAL A 82 -17.50 14.16 -7.52
C VAL A 82 -17.55 15.09 -8.72
N SER A 83 -16.50 15.07 -9.55
CA SER A 83 -16.41 15.91 -10.76
C SER A 83 -17.51 15.57 -11.77
N PHE A 84 -17.79 14.28 -11.96
CA PHE A 84 -18.86 13.80 -12.85
C PHE A 84 -20.24 14.19 -12.34
N VAL A 85 -20.51 14.03 -11.04
CA VAL A 85 -21.78 14.44 -10.41
C VAL A 85 -21.99 15.95 -10.53
N MET A 86 -20.97 16.75 -10.25
CA MET A 86 -21.01 18.21 -10.40
C MET A 86 -21.34 18.61 -11.85
N THR A 87 -20.71 17.96 -12.83
CA THR A 87 -20.93 18.23 -14.25
C THR A 87 -22.35 17.87 -14.69
N ASN A 88 -22.85 16.70 -14.28
CA ASN A 88 -24.21 16.26 -14.61
C ASN A 88 -25.29 17.11 -13.93
N ARG A 89 -25.05 17.58 -12.70
CA ARG A 89 -25.92 18.55 -12.03
C ARG A 89 -25.98 19.87 -12.77
N ARG A 90 -24.83 20.35 -13.27
CA ARG A 90 -24.76 21.58 -14.08
C ARG A 90 -25.50 21.43 -15.41
N LYS A 91 -25.34 20.28 -16.08
CA LYS A 91 -26.02 19.97 -17.35
C LYS A 91 -27.54 19.88 -17.18
N SER A 92 -28.02 19.23 -16.12
CA SER A 92 -29.46 19.11 -15.83
C SER A 92 -30.13 20.46 -15.54
N ARG A 93 -29.39 21.40 -14.91
CA ARG A 93 -29.90 22.78 -14.73
C ARG A 93 -30.06 23.51 -16.06
N LEU A 94 -29.08 23.41 -16.95
CA LEU A 94 -29.10 24.06 -18.26
C LEU A 94 -30.21 23.53 -19.17
N THR A 95 -30.45 22.22 -19.17
CA THR A 95 -31.53 21.62 -19.98
C THR A 95 -32.92 22.04 -19.48
N SER A 96 -33.12 22.19 -18.17
CA SER A 96 -34.40 22.68 -17.62
C SER A 96 -34.73 24.10 -18.10
N ILE A 97 -33.72 24.98 -18.21
CA ILE A 97 -33.90 26.37 -18.64
C ILE A 97 -34.19 26.44 -20.14
N GLN A 98 -33.58 25.59 -20.96
CA GLN A 98 -33.86 25.54 -22.40
C GLN A 98 -35.27 24.97 -22.68
N HIS A 99 -35.70 23.95 -21.95
CA HIS A 99 -37.05 23.40 -22.11
C HIS A 99 -38.13 24.43 -21.78
N HIS A 100 -37.92 25.28 -20.77
CA HIS A 100 -38.84 26.35 -20.42
C HIS A 100 -38.97 27.41 -21.52
N ARG A 101 -37.91 27.70 -22.28
CA ARG A 101 -37.99 28.65 -23.40
C ARG A 101 -38.72 28.04 -24.60
N ILE A 102 -38.42 26.79 -24.95
CA ILE A 102 -39.04 26.11 -26.11
C ILE A 102 -40.55 25.91 -25.92
N SER A 103 -40.99 25.58 -24.70
CA SER A 103 -42.41 25.42 -24.39
C SER A 103 -43.22 26.73 -24.46
N GLN A 104 -42.59 27.89 -24.27
CA GLN A 104 -43.27 29.17 -24.51
C GLN A 104 -43.45 29.47 -26.00
N TYR A 105 -42.50 29.08 -26.86
CA TYR A 105 -42.64 29.27 -28.31
C TYR A 105 -43.67 28.35 -28.96
N LEU A 106 -43.97 27.20 -28.36
CA LEU A 106 -44.95 26.23 -28.89
C LEU A 106 -46.40 26.51 -28.45
N ASN A 107 -46.61 27.38 -27.47
CA ASN A 107 -47.92 27.67 -26.89
C ASN A 107 -48.45 29.08 -27.25
N THR A 108 -47.84 29.73 -28.25
CA THR A 108 -48.28 31.00 -28.85
C THR A 108 -48.67 30.73 -30.29
#